data_AF-A0A2M7HZK8-F1
#
_entry.id   AF-A0A2M7HZK8-F1
#
_cell.length_a   1.000
_cell.length_b   1.000
_cell.length_c   1.000
_cell.angle_alpha   90.00
_cell.angle_beta   90.00
_cell.angle_gamma   90.00
#
_symmetry.space_group_name_H-M   'P 1'
#
loop_
_entity.id
_entity.type
_entity.pdbx_description
1 polymer ?
#
loop_
_entity_poly.entity_id
_entity_poly.type
_entity_poly.pdbx_seq_one_letter_code
_entity_poly.pdbx_strand_id
1 'polypeptide(L)'
;MNKYKILNKTAKILVIAYTIFLGLFALDMFDGSAPWYIMLGGFLIHFIPNFILIGIAIVAWRREKIGGIIFILLSIIFTVFFRTYTEFSTFLLISVPLFLIGLLFLLSSRYKKEFVVKDQK
;
A
#
# COMPACT_ATOMS: atom_id res chain seq x y z
N MET A 1 25.21 6.92 -1.34
CA MET A 1 24.09 6.06 -1.82
C MET A 1 23.06 6.95 -2.54
N ASN A 2 22.62 6.59 -3.75
CA ASN A 2 21.74 7.45 -4.56
C ASN A 2 20.34 7.59 -3.92
N LYS A 3 19.89 8.82 -3.66
CA LYS A 3 18.59 9.14 -3.03
C LYS A 3 17.41 8.45 -3.73
N TYR A 4 17.40 8.39 -5.06
CA TYR A 4 16.38 7.70 -5.84
C TYR A 4 16.32 6.20 -5.48
N LYS A 5 17.48 5.52 -5.47
CA LYS A 5 17.57 4.08 -5.20
C LYS A 5 17.10 3.75 -3.77
N ILE A 6 17.41 4.61 -2.81
CA ILE A 6 16.98 4.46 -1.41
C ILE A 6 15.46 4.57 -1.31
N LEU A 7 14.90 5.70 -1.76
CA LEU A 7 13.47 5.96 -1.66
C LEU A 7 12.64 4.90 -2.38
N ASN A 8 13.09 4.45 -3.56
CA ASN A 8 12.41 3.40 -4.30
C ASN A 8 12.40 2.08 -3.52
N LYS A 9 13.56 1.64 -3.02
CA LYS A 9 13.64 0.40 -2.22
C LYS A 9 12.79 0.47 -0.96
N THR A 10 12.84 1.59 -0.24
CA THR A 10 12.02 1.82 0.96
C THR A 10 10.53 1.77 0.63
N ALA A 11 10.08 2.43 -0.44
CA ALA A 11 8.68 2.39 -0.89
C ALA A 11 8.22 0.96 -1.18
N LYS A 12 9.05 0.16 -1.87
CA LYS A 12 8.73 -1.23 -2.21
C LYS A 12 8.62 -2.12 -0.99
N ILE A 13 9.60 -2.03 -0.08
CA ILE A 13 9.60 -2.80 1.16
C ILE A 13 8.37 -2.42 2.00
N LEU A 14 8.08 -1.13 2.12
CA LEU A 14 6.95 -0.65 2.91
C LEU A 14 5.60 -1.11 2.35
N VAL A 15 5.43 -1.09 1.03
CA VAL A 15 4.22 -1.66 0.39
C VAL A 15 4.07 -3.14 0.67
N ILE A 16 5.13 -3.92 0.50
CA ILE A 16 5.06 -5.38 0.72
C ILE A 16 4.71 -5.66 2.18
N ALA A 17 5.40 -4.99 3.11
CA ALA A 17 5.12 -5.13 4.54
C ALA A 17 3.68 -4.73 4.88
N TYR A 18 3.18 -3.63 4.33
CA TYR A 18 1.83 -3.15 4.55
C TYR A 18 0.76 -4.09 3.99
N THR A 19 0.97 -4.63 2.78
CA THR A 19 0.06 -5.64 2.19
C THR A 19 0.03 -6.91 3.04
N ILE A 20 1.17 -7.37 3.55
CA ILE A 20 1.20 -8.53 4.45
C ILE A 20 0.44 -8.21 5.74
N PHE A 21 0.71 -7.05 6.35
CA PHE A 21 0.02 -6.58 7.54
C PHE A 21 -1.50 -6.53 7.37
N LEU A 22 -2.00 -5.96 6.27
CA LEU A 22 -3.42 -5.96 5.95
C LEU A 22 -3.99 -7.38 5.75
N GLY A 23 -3.19 -8.28 5.16
CA GLY A 23 -3.52 -9.70 5.03
C GLY A 23 -3.77 -10.42 6.35
N LEU A 24 -3.12 -10.00 7.44
CA LEU A 24 -3.32 -10.61 8.75
C LEU A 24 -4.74 -10.42 9.27
N PHE A 25 -5.41 -9.31 8.95
CA PHE A 25 -6.78 -9.07 9.41
C PHE A 25 -7.76 -10.09 8.85
N ALA A 26 -7.56 -10.60 7.63
CA ALA A 26 -8.45 -11.60 7.04
C ALA A 26 -8.38 -12.97 7.73
N LEU A 27 -7.37 -13.21 8.57
CA LEU A 27 -7.24 -14.44 9.33
C LEU A 27 -8.30 -14.57 10.43
N ASP A 28 -8.96 -13.46 10.81
CA ASP A 28 -10.07 -13.45 11.76
C ASP A 28 -11.23 -14.39 11.36
N MET A 29 -11.40 -14.63 10.06
CA MET A 29 -12.37 -15.59 9.53
C MET A 29 -12.16 -17.02 10.04
N PHE A 30 -10.94 -17.35 10.49
CA PHE A 30 -10.61 -18.68 11.00
C PHE A 30 -10.96 -18.90 12.48
N ASP A 31 -11.41 -17.88 13.21
CA ASP A 31 -11.80 -18.01 14.62
C ASP A 31 -13.24 -18.52 14.82
N GLY A 32 -13.99 -18.73 13.74
CA GLY A 32 -15.38 -19.19 13.77
C GLY A 32 -15.57 -20.72 13.87
N SER A 33 -16.79 -21.16 14.14
CA SER A 33 -17.19 -22.58 14.20
C SER A 33 -17.81 -23.11 12.89
N ALA A 34 -17.63 -22.40 11.78
CA ALA A 34 -18.19 -22.78 10.50
C ALA A 34 -17.40 -23.95 9.86
N PRO A 35 -17.98 -24.67 8.88
CA PRO A 35 -17.22 -25.62 8.07
C PRO A 35 -16.03 -24.95 7.36
N TRP A 36 -14.93 -25.70 7.22
CA TRP A 36 -13.65 -25.18 6.69
C TRP A 36 -13.76 -24.49 5.32
N TYR A 37 -14.67 -24.94 4.45
CA TYR A 37 -14.87 -24.35 3.11
C TYR A 37 -15.58 -23.00 3.16
N ILE A 38 -16.45 -22.77 4.16
CA ILE A 38 -17.11 -21.47 4.39
C ILE A 38 -16.07 -20.47 4.92
N MET A 39 -15.24 -20.92 5.86
CA MET A 39 -14.14 -20.09 6.41
C MET A 39 -13.14 -19.72 5.31
N LEU A 40 -12.76 -20.67 4.46
CA LEU A 40 -11.89 -20.40 3.32
C LEU A 40 -12.51 -19.41 2.33
N GLY A 41 -13.81 -19.55 2.01
CA GLY A 41 -14.52 -18.61 1.16
C GLY A 41 -14.55 -17.19 1.75
N GLY A 42 -14.86 -17.07 3.05
CA GLY A 42 -14.83 -15.81 3.77
C GLY A 42 -13.45 -15.16 3.80
N PHE A 43 -12.40 -15.96 4.04
CA PHE A 43 -11.00 -15.51 4.02
C PHE A 43 -10.66 -14.91 2.65
N LEU A 44 -10.97 -15.62 1.55
CA LEU A 44 -10.67 -15.14 0.20
C LEU A 44 -11.38 -13.83 -0.13
N ILE A 45 -12.62 -13.64 0.36
CA ILE A 45 -13.36 -12.38 0.22
C ILE A 45 -12.69 -11.25 1.00
N HIS A 46 -12.31 -11.51 2.26
CA HIS A 46 -11.60 -10.52 3.09
C HIS A 46 -10.17 -10.25 2.60
N PHE A 47 -9.61 -11.12 1.76
CA PHE A 47 -8.30 -10.94 1.12
C PHE A 47 -8.34 -10.10 -0.17
N ILE A 48 -9.53 -9.80 -0.72
CA ILE A 48 -9.70 -8.96 -1.92
C ILE A 48 -8.93 -7.63 -1.84
N PRO A 49 -8.98 -6.86 -0.72
CA PRO A 49 -8.20 -5.64 -0.59
C PRO A 49 -6.70 -5.84 -0.81
N ASN A 50 -6.13 -6.98 -0.39
CA ASN A 50 -4.71 -7.28 -0.61
C ASN A 50 -4.40 -7.53 -2.08
N PHE A 51 -5.26 -8.25 -2.81
CA PHE A 51 -5.08 -8.45 -4.25
C PHE A 51 -5.09 -7.11 -5.01
N ILE A 52 -5.97 -6.18 -4.62
CA ILE A 52 -6.01 -4.83 -5.17
C ILE A 52 -4.69 -4.09 -4.89
N LEU A 53 -4.20 -4.13 -3.64
CA LEU A 53 -2.94 -3.49 -3.27
C LEU A 53 -1.74 -4.09 -4.02
N ILE A 54 -1.69 -5.41 -4.21
CA ILE A 54 -0.66 -6.07 -5.01
C ILE A 54 -0.70 -5.56 -6.46
N GLY A 55 -1.89 -5.46 -7.06
CA GLY A 55 -2.06 -4.90 -8.41
C GLY A 55 -1.52 -3.46 -8.51
N ILE A 56 -1.89 -2.60 -7.56
CA ILE A 56 -1.41 -1.22 -7.49
C ILE A 56 0.11 -1.17 -7.28
N ALA A 57 0.66 -2.03 -6.43
CA ALA A 57 2.10 -2.14 -6.18
C ALA A 57 2.89 -2.47 -7.45
N ILE A 58 2.40 -3.43 -8.24
CA ILE A 58 3.00 -3.82 -9.52
C ILE A 58 3.02 -2.62 -10.49
N VAL A 59 1.92 -1.87 -10.56
CA VAL A 59 1.84 -0.64 -11.37
C VAL A 59 2.84 0.40 -10.86
N ALA A 60 2.92 0.60 -9.54
CA ALA A 60 3.83 1.55 -8.90
C ALA A 60 5.30 1.24 -9.18
N TRP A 61 5.68 -0.04 -9.27
CA TRP A 61 7.04 -0.45 -9.60
C TRP A 61 7.47 -0.09 -11.02
N ARG A 62 6.53 -0.05 -11.98
CA ARG A 62 6.80 0.38 -13.35
C ARG A 62 6.65 1.89 -13.51
N ARG A 63 5.66 2.49 -12.87
CA ARG A 63 5.32 3.91 -12.95
C ARG A 63 5.13 4.53 -11.57
N GLU A 64 6.25 4.84 -10.92
CA GLU A 64 6.33 5.38 -9.55
C GLU A 64 5.40 6.58 -9.32
N LYS A 65 5.35 7.55 -10.26
CA LYS A 65 4.44 8.70 -10.13
C LYS A 65 2.98 8.29 -10.07
N ILE A 66 2.54 7.39 -10.95
CA ILE A 66 1.14 6.95 -11.02
C ILE A 66 0.79 6.15 -9.78
N GLY A 67 1.65 5.19 -9.41
CA GLY A 67 1.47 4.40 -8.19
C GLY A 67 1.39 5.29 -6.94
N GLY A 68 2.27 6.27 -6.83
CA GLY A 68 2.27 7.23 -5.74
C GLY A 68 0.94 8.01 -5.64
N ILE A 69 0.43 8.53 -6.76
CA ILE A 69 -0.88 9.21 -6.79
C ILE A 69 -1.99 8.26 -6.35
N ILE A 70 -2.02 7.03 -6.87
CA ILE A 70 -3.04 6.03 -6.52
C ILE A 70 -3.02 5.73 -5.02
N PHE A 71 -1.85 5.52 -4.41
CA PHE A 71 -1.73 5.26 -2.97
C PHE A 71 -2.19 6.45 -2.11
N ILE A 72 -1.89 7.69 -2.51
CA ILE A 72 -2.40 8.89 -1.83
C ILE A 72 -3.93 8.97 -1.94
N LEU A 73 -4.48 8.75 -3.13
CA LEU A 73 -5.94 8.71 -3.33
C LEU A 73 -6.58 7.61 -2.49
N LEU A 74 -5.95 6.43 -2.42
CA LEU A 74 -6.43 5.32 -1.62
C LEU A 74 -6.43 5.68 -0.13
N SER A 75 -5.39 6.34 0.38
CA SER A 75 -5.36 6.86 1.75
C SER A 75 -6.52 7.82 2.02
N ILE A 76 -6.82 8.72 1.08
CA ILE A 76 -7.93 9.68 1.23
C ILE A 76 -9.27 8.95 1.20
N ILE A 77 -9.46 8.04 0.26
CA ILE A 77 -10.67 7.22 0.13
C ILE A 77 -10.89 6.45 1.43
N PHE A 78 -9.86 5.78 1.95
CA PHE A 78 -9.99 5.04 3.19
C PHE A 78 -10.33 5.95 4.37
N THR A 79 -9.68 7.11 4.45
CA THR A 79 -9.98 8.08 5.51
C THR A 79 -11.42 8.55 5.46
N VAL A 80 -11.91 8.96 4.29
CA VAL A 80 -13.23 9.60 4.17
C VAL A 80 -14.37 8.58 4.13
N PHE A 81 -14.28 7.57 3.27
CA PHE A 81 -15.37 6.63 3.04
C PHE A 81 -15.49 5.59 4.15
N PHE A 82 -14.37 5.02 4.61
CA PHE A 82 -14.37 4.10 5.76
C PHE A 82 -14.27 4.83 7.09
N ARG A 83 -14.29 6.17 7.07
CA ARG A 83 -14.30 7.05 8.25
C ARG A 83 -13.21 6.69 9.26
N THR A 84 -12.03 6.27 8.78
CA THR A 84 -10.96 5.82 9.69
C THR A 84 -10.51 6.92 10.64
N TYR A 85 -10.72 8.20 10.29
CA TYR A 85 -10.46 9.36 11.17
C TYR A 85 -11.24 9.34 12.48
N THR A 86 -12.33 8.57 12.59
CA THR A 86 -13.14 8.49 13.81
C THR A 86 -12.42 7.76 14.94
N GLU A 87 -11.51 6.85 14.60
CA GLU A 87 -10.71 6.08 15.55
C GLU A 87 -9.23 6.28 15.27
N PHE A 88 -8.52 6.89 16.21
CA PHE A 88 -7.12 7.28 16.01
C PHE A 88 -6.24 6.08 15.61
N SER A 89 -6.44 4.93 16.25
CA SER A 89 -5.72 3.69 15.95
C SER A 89 -5.99 3.21 14.52
N THR A 90 -7.25 3.20 14.08
CA THR A 90 -7.63 2.77 12.72
C THR A 90 -7.07 3.72 11.67
N PHE A 91 -7.14 5.03 11.91
CA PHE A 91 -6.52 6.02 11.04
C PHE A 91 -5.01 5.78 10.88
N LEU A 92 -4.32 5.56 12.00
CA LEU A 92 -2.87 5.38 12.04
C LEU A 92 -2.44 4.06 11.40
N LEU A 93 -3.23 3.00 11.54
CA LEU A 93 -2.90 1.68 11.00
C LEU A 93 -3.24 1.51 9.52
N ILE A 94 -4.26 2.23 9.02
CA ILE A 94 -4.78 2.03 7.65
C ILE A 94 -4.42 3.20 6.74
N SER A 95 -4.79 4.43 7.12
CA SER A 95 -4.62 5.59 6.24
C SER A 95 -3.16 6.05 6.17
N VAL A 96 -2.50 6.16 7.32
CA VAL A 96 -1.14 6.72 7.37
C VAL A 96 -0.12 5.91 6.57
N PRO A 97 -0.07 4.56 6.63
CA PRO A 97 0.87 3.78 5.83
C PRO A 97 0.63 3.93 4.33
N LEU A 98 -0.65 3.94 3.88
CA LEU A 98 -1.00 4.21 2.48
C LEU A 98 -0.49 5.57 2.02
N PHE A 99 -0.66 6.61 2.85
CA PHE A 99 -0.16 7.95 2.56
C PHE A 99 1.37 7.96 2.44
N LEU A 100 2.07 7.38 3.41
CA LEU A 100 3.54 7.34 3.44
C LEU A 100 4.11 6.59 2.23
N ILE A 101 3.52 5.45 1.90
CA ILE A 101 3.84 4.69 0.67
C ILE A 101 3.70 5.58 -0.56
N GLY A 102 2.56 6.26 -0.70
CA GLY A 102 2.28 7.12 -1.85
C GLY A 102 3.29 8.25 -1.95
N LEU A 103 3.60 8.89 -0.82
CA LEU A 103 4.58 9.97 -0.73
C LEU A 103 5.98 9.48 -1.12
N LEU A 104 6.42 8.31 -0.64
CA LEU A 104 7.73 7.75 -1.00
C LEU A 104 7.84 7.47 -2.50
N PHE A 105 6.80 6.92 -3.14
CA PHE A 105 6.80 6.72 -4.60
C PHE A 105 6.84 8.04 -5.38
N LEU A 106 6.09 9.06 -4.93
CA LEU A 106 6.13 10.38 -5.55
C LEU A 106 7.49 11.04 -5.43
N LEU A 107 8.11 10.99 -4.25
CA LEU A 107 9.45 11.52 -4.02
C LEU A 107 10.49 10.75 -4.85
N SER A 108 10.43 9.42 -4.86
CA SER A 108 11.29 8.58 -5.68
C SER A 108 11.20 8.99 -7.16
N SER A 109 10.00 9.22 -7.68
CA SER A 109 9.80 9.65 -9.06
C SER A 109 10.40 11.02 -9.37
N ARG A 110 10.40 11.97 -8.41
CA ARG A 110 11.05 13.27 -8.59
C ARG A 110 12.57 13.13 -8.67
N TYR A 111 13.18 12.42 -7.72
CA TYR A 111 14.63 12.19 -7.71
C TYR A 111 15.11 11.33 -8.89
N LYS A 112 14.27 10.45 -9.43
CA LYS A 112 14.56 9.71 -10.67
C LYS A 112 14.81 10.64 -11.85
N LYS A 113 13.99 11.69 -11.99
CA LYS A 113 14.13 12.67 -13.07
C LYS A 113 15.43 13.48 -12.92
N GLU A 114 15.71 13.95 -11.71
CA GLU A 114 16.94 14.70 -11.41
C GLU A 114 18.20 13.86 -11.67
N PHE A 115 18.16 12.56 -11.31
CA PHE A 115 19.27 11.63 -11.57
C PHE A 115 19.51 11.44 -13.06
N VAL A 116 18.45 11.19 -13.85
CA VAL A 116 18.58 11.03 -15.31
C VAL A 116 19.09 12.31 -15.97
N VAL A 117 18.64 13.49 -15.52
CA VAL A 117 19.12 14.78 -16.08
C VAL A 117 20.59 15.04 -15.75
N LYS A 118 21.05 14.66 -14.54
CA LYS A 118 22.44 14.85 -14.12
C LYS A 118 23.41 13.94 -14.87
N ASP A 119 23.01 12.70 -15.18
CA ASP A 119 23.84 11.75 -15.96
C ASP A 119 23.96 12.12 -17.45
N GLN A 120 23.19 13.11 -17.94
CA GLN A 120 23.24 13.60 -19.33
C GLN A 120 24.08 14.88 -19.49
N LYS A 121 24.66 15.40 -18.41
CA LYS A 121 25.58 16.55 -18.41
C LYS A 121 26.98 16.09 -18.05
#